data_AF-A0A1Y3SYU3-F1
#
_entry.id   AF-A0A1Y3SYU3-F1
#
_cell.length_a   1.000
_cell.length_b   1.000
_cell.length_c   1.000
_cell.angle_alpha   90.00
_cell.angle_beta   90.00
_cell.angle_gamma   90.00
#
_symmetry.space_group_name_H-M   'P 1'
#
loop_
_entity.id
_entity.type
_entity.pdbx_description
1 polymer ?
#
loop_
_entity_poly.entity_id
_entity_poly.type
_entity_poly.pdbx_seq_one_letter_code
_entity_poly.pdbx_strand_id
1 'polypeptide(L)'
;MEKKLSSFERQLMLDEIMFYSICSDQDRQKILDQQPMTFDDFRRLSLLTDYLELEHLHKFIWDLHGYKFMDEMDNLYDKCKDGSEELPDMLIETGHWLDDFWKQAPNTTVSFLLRKVFSDGLKSPRKKASITLYPLPDKGKSMS
;
A
#
# COMPACT_ATOMS: atom_id res chain seq x y z
N MET A 1 11.89 9.85 32.88
CA MET A 1 12.17 10.77 31.77
C MET A 1 11.34 10.29 30.60
N GLU A 2 10.27 11.00 30.23
CA GLU A 2 9.43 10.60 29.10
C GLU A 2 10.27 10.71 27.81
N LYS A 3 10.40 9.59 27.09
CA LYS A 3 11.08 9.58 25.80
C LYS A 3 10.23 10.39 24.83
N LYS A 4 10.74 11.53 24.38
CA LYS A 4 10.07 12.35 23.37
C LYS A 4 10.07 11.57 22.05
N LEU A 5 8.89 11.44 21.43
CA LEU A 5 8.75 10.80 20.13
C LEU A 5 9.60 11.53 19.08
N SER A 6 10.24 10.76 18.21
CA SER A 6 10.83 11.28 16.98
C SER A 6 9.75 11.80 16.04
N SER A 7 10.15 12.62 15.06
CA SER A 7 9.23 13.13 14.04
C SER A 7 8.58 11.98 13.26
N PHE A 8 9.34 10.93 12.94
CA PHE A 8 8.84 9.77 12.21
C PHE A 8 7.81 9.00 13.05
N GLU A 9 8.13 8.67 14.30
CA GLU A 9 7.18 7.96 15.19
C GLU A 9 5.88 8.76 15.36
N ARG A 10 5.97 10.08 15.52
CA ARG A 10 4.78 10.93 15.63
C ARG A 10 3.92 10.89 14.37
N GLN A 11 4.54 10.97 13.19
CA GLN A 11 3.79 10.98 11.93
C GLN A 11 3.21 9.60 11.61
N LEU A 12 3.95 8.52 11.87
CA LEU A 12 3.43 7.16 11.79
C LEU A 12 2.18 6.99 12.67
N MET A 13 2.22 7.45 13.93
CA MET A 13 1.04 7.35 14.80
C MET A 13 -0.17 8.12 14.26
N LEU A 14 0.03 9.27 13.60
CA LEU A 14 -1.06 10.02 12.97
C LEU A 14 -1.65 9.28 11.77
N ASP A 15 -0.79 8.70 10.93
CA ASP A 15 -1.21 7.88 9.79
C ASP A 15 -1.96 6.63 10.27
N GLU A 16 -1.47 5.96 11.32
CA GLU A 16 -2.14 4.82 11.95
C GLU A 16 -3.50 5.19 12.52
N ILE A 17 -3.61 6.29 13.29
CA ILE A 17 -4.89 6.77 13.83
C ILE A 17 -5.90 7.00 12.69
N MET A 18 -5.46 7.65 11.61
CA MET A 18 -6.30 7.92 10.45
C MET A 18 -6.77 6.61 9.80
N PHE A 19 -5.83 5.73 9.42
CA PHE A 19 -6.14 4.50 8.70
C PHE A 19 -6.97 3.53 9.54
N TYR A 20 -6.59 3.31 10.80
CA TYR A 20 -7.28 2.38 11.70
C TYR A 20 -8.69 2.83 12.05
N SER A 21 -8.99 4.12 11.94
CA SER A 21 -10.35 4.64 12.13
C SER A 21 -11.29 4.33 10.95
N ILE A 22 -10.76 3.92 9.80
CA ILE A 22 -11.54 3.73 8.57
C ILE A 22 -11.38 2.34 7.93
N CYS A 23 -10.36 1.56 8.30
CA CYS A 23 -10.16 0.20 7.79
C CYS A 23 -10.85 -0.87 8.65
N SER A 24 -10.93 -2.09 8.11
CA SER A 24 -11.48 -3.24 8.84
C SER A 24 -10.57 -3.71 9.99
N ASP A 25 -11.15 -4.38 10.97
CA ASP A 25 -10.40 -5.02 12.07
C ASP A 25 -9.36 -6.02 11.56
N GLN A 26 -9.69 -6.75 10.49
CA GLN A 26 -8.81 -7.74 9.87
C GLN A 26 -7.58 -7.06 9.26
N ASP A 27 -7.75 -5.91 8.60
CA ASP A 27 -6.63 -5.14 8.03
C ASP A 27 -5.68 -4.67 9.12
N ARG A 28 -6.22 -4.20 10.26
CA ARG A 28 -5.40 -3.80 11.42
C ARG A 28 -4.55 -4.95 11.93
N GLN A 29 -5.16 -6.14 12.09
CA GLN A 29 -4.46 -7.31 12.58
C GLN A 29 -3.36 -7.78 11.61
N LYS A 30 -3.59 -7.70 10.29
CA LYS A 30 -2.57 -8.01 9.27
C LYS A 30 -1.42 -7.02 9.30
N ILE A 31 -1.69 -5.71 9.36
CA ILE A 31 -0.65 -4.67 9.41
C ILE A 31 0.27 -4.88 10.63
N LEU A 32 -0.32 -5.16 11.79
CA LEU A 32 0.39 -5.36 13.06
C LEU A 32 1.07 -6.75 13.19
N ASP A 33 1.10 -7.56 12.12
CA ASP A 33 1.65 -8.93 12.11
C ASP A 33 0.98 -9.86 13.14
N GLN A 34 -0.25 -9.56 13.52
CA GLN A 34 -1.07 -10.38 14.43
C GLN A 34 -1.84 -11.47 13.67
N GLN A 35 -2.03 -11.28 12.37
CA GLN A 35 -2.55 -12.28 11.45
C GLN A 35 -1.66 -12.37 10.20
N PRO A 36 -1.52 -13.56 9.59
CA PRO A 36 -0.82 -13.70 8.32
C PRO A 36 -1.41 -12.79 7.24
N MET A 37 -0.52 -12.09 6.54
CA MET A 37 -0.84 -11.27 5.38
C MET A 37 -0.58 -12.08 4.11
N THR A 38 -1.48 -12.01 3.12
CA THR A 38 -1.21 -12.55 1.78
C THR A 38 -0.56 -11.50 0.88
N PHE A 39 -0.07 -11.91 -0.29
CA PHE A 39 0.47 -10.97 -1.27
C PHE A 39 -0.58 -9.95 -1.74
N ASP A 40 -1.81 -10.38 -1.97
CA ASP A 40 -2.89 -9.47 -2.38
C ASP A 40 -3.31 -8.52 -1.26
N ASP A 41 -3.29 -8.96 0.00
CA ASP A 41 -3.46 -8.05 1.14
C ASP A 41 -2.37 -6.98 1.17
N PHE A 42 -1.11 -7.37 0.99
CA PHE A 42 0.02 -6.46 0.96
C PHE A 42 -0.11 -5.43 -0.17
N ARG A 43 -0.44 -5.88 -1.39
CA ARG A 43 -0.69 -5.01 -2.55
C ARG A 43 -1.83 -4.04 -2.28
N ARG A 44 -2.97 -4.55 -1.80
CA ARG A 44 -4.16 -3.75 -1.50
C ARG A 44 -3.88 -2.69 -0.43
N LEU A 45 -3.24 -3.06 0.68
CA LEU A 45 -2.91 -2.13 1.76
C LEU A 45 -1.89 -1.08 1.34
N SER A 46 -0.89 -1.47 0.52
CA SER A 46 0.07 -0.55 -0.07
C SER A 46 -0.60 0.47 -0.98
N LEU A 47 -1.54 0.02 -1.83
CA LEU A 47 -2.34 0.88 -2.69
C LEU A 47 -3.19 1.86 -1.88
N LEU A 48 -3.92 1.37 -0.88
CA LEU A 48 -4.82 2.20 -0.08
C LEU A 48 -4.06 3.30 0.67
N THR A 49 -2.94 2.95 1.29
CA THR A 49 -2.10 3.90 2.03
C THR A 49 -1.45 4.94 1.09
N ASP A 50 -1.08 4.54 -0.12
CA ASP A 50 -0.57 5.47 -1.15
C ASP A 50 -1.68 6.42 -1.66
N TYR A 51 -2.89 5.92 -1.94
CA TYR A 51 -4.03 6.76 -2.34
C TYR A 51 -4.49 7.76 -1.27
N LEU A 52 -4.29 7.41 0.00
CA LEU A 52 -4.62 8.26 1.14
C LEU A 52 -3.47 9.17 1.57
N GLU A 53 -2.34 9.12 0.87
CA GLU A 53 -1.12 9.90 1.17
C GLU A 53 -0.58 9.66 2.59
N LEU A 54 -0.72 8.42 3.09
CA LEU A 54 -0.25 7.99 4.41
C LEU A 54 1.19 7.45 4.32
N GLU A 55 2.13 8.33 3.98
CA GLU A 55 3.52 7.98 3.64
C GLU A 55 4.23 7.14 4.71
N HIS A 56 4.02 7.46 6.00
CA HIS A 56 4.76 6.81 7.08
C HIS A 56 4.20 5.43 7.36
N LEU A 57 2.87 5.28 7.33
CA LEU A 57 2.23 3.97 7.42
C LEU A 57 2.54 3.10 6.20
N HIS A 58 2.53 3.68 4.99
CA HIS A 58 2.94 2.97 3.78
C HIS A 58 4.36 2.40 3.95
N LYS A 59 5.31 3.24 4.33
CA LYS A 59 6.69 2.81 4.57
C LYS A 59 6.79 1.73 5.66
N PHE A 60 6.05 1.89 6.77
CA PHE A 60 6.03 0.90 7.84
C PHE A 60 5.56 -0.48 7.37
N ILE A 61 4.48 -0.54 6.55
CA ILE A 61 3.99 -1.80 5.98
C ILE A 61 5.05 -2.46 5.10
N TRP A 62 5.73 -1.68 4.25
CA TRP A 62 6.81 -2.18 3.40
C TRP A 62 8.01 -2.68 4.20
N ASP A 63 8.46 -1.93 5.20
CA ASP A 63 9.60 -2.30 6.04
C ASP A 63 9.32 -3.60 6.83
N LEU A 64 8.07 -3.80 7.27
CA LEU A 64 7.67 -4.96 8.09
C LEU A 64 7.35 -6.21 7.26
N HIS A 65 6.74 -6.05 6.07
CA HIS A 65 6.20 -7.17 5.31
C HIS A 65 6.80 -7.35 3.91
N GLY A 66 7.43 -6.34 3.33
CA GLY A 66 7.86 -6.36 1.92
C GLY A 66 8.82 -7.49 1.58
N TYR A 67 9.72 -7.85 2.52
CA TYR A 67 10.67 -8.95 2.32
C TYR A 67 9.98 -10.32 2.15
N LYS A 68 8.76 -10.50 2.66
CA LYS A 68 8.01 -11.75 2.58
C LYS A 68 7.51 -12.05 1.17
N PHE A 69 7.46 -11.03 0.31
CA PHE A 69 6.80 -11.08 -1.00
C PHE A 69 7.70 -10.64 -2.16
N MET A 70 9.02 -10.71 -1.99
CA MET A 70 9.96 -10.27 -3.03
C MET A 70 9.83 -11.10 -4.32
N ASP A 71 9.68 -12.42 -4.19
CA ASP A 71 9.53 -13.32 -5.34
C ASP A 71 8.22 -13.03 -6.10
N GLU A 72 7.12 -12.82 -5.39
CA GLU A 72 5.83 -12.46 -5.98
C GLU A 72 5.87 -11.08 -6.65
N MET A 73 6.59 -10.11 -6.08
CA MET A 73 6.82 -8.81 -6.71
C MET A 73 7.62 -8.94 -8.00
N ASP A 74 8.71 -9.70 -8.00
CA ASP A 74 9.52 -9.93 -9.20
C ASP A 74 8.70 -10.60 -10.32
N ASN A 75 7.94 -11.64 -9.97
CA ASN A 75 7.02 -12.31 -10.90
C ASN A 75 5.98 -11.34 -11.48
N LEU A 76 5.43 -10.45 -10.65
CA LEU A 76 4.47 -9.42 -11.07
C LEU A 76 5.10 -8.41 -12.03
N TYR A 77 6.32 -7.97 -11.73
CA TYR A 77 7.06 -7.03 -12.60
C TYR A 77 7.38 -7.63 -13.96
N ASP A 78 7.79 -8.90 -14.02
CA ASP A 78 8.11 -9.55 -15.28
C ASP A 78 6.87 -9.74 -16.16
N LYS A 79 5.72 -10.12 -15.56
CA LYS A 79 4.43 -10.14 -16.27
C LYS A 79 4.03 -8.79 -16.88
N CYS A 80 4.39 -7.69 -16.23
CA CYS A 80 4.11 -6.34 -16.74
C CYS A 80 5.03 -5.95 -17.92
N LYS A 81 6.30 -6.41 -17.93
CA LYS A 81 7.26 -6.10 -19.00
C LYS A 81 6.93 -6.79 -20.32
N ASP A 82 6.40 -8.02 -20.24
CA ASP A 82 6.10 -8.83 -21.41
C ASP A 82 4.81 -8.40 -22.13
N GLY A 83 4.16 -7.31 -21.68
CA GLY A 83 2.91 -6.82 -22.26
C GLY A 83 1.78 -7.85 -22.16
N SER A 84 1.81 -8.67 -21.11
CA SER A 84 0.86 -9.77 -20.93
C SER A 84 -0.60 -9.29 -20.96
N GLU A 85 -1.48 -10.12 -21.51
CA GLU A 85 -2.94 -9.89 -21.55
C GLU A 85 -3.59 -9.84 -20.16
N GLU A 86 -2.84 -10.08 -19.06
CA GLU A 86 -3.31 -10.07 -17.66
C GLU A 86 -3.36 -8.66 -17.03
N LEU A 87 -2.76 -7.66 -17.69
CA LEU A 87 -2.72 -6.26 -17.22
C LEU A 87 -4.11 -5.64 -17.00
N PRO A 88 -5.13 -5.89 -17.84
CA PRO A 88 -6.51 -5.47 -17.61
C PRO A 88 -7.13 -6.05 -16.35
N ASP A 89 -6.87 -7.32 -16.03
CA ASP A 89 -7.48 -8.00 -14.88
C ASP A 89 -6.95 -7.45 -13.55
N MET A 90 -5.65 -7.13 -13.47
CA MET A 90 -5.04 -6.49 -12.29
C MET A 90 -5.56 -5.06 -12.06
N LEU A 91 -5.87 -4.33 -13.14
CA LEU A 91 -6.48 -3.00 -13.05
C LEU A 91 -7.94 -3.09 -12.58
N ILE A 92 -8.68 -4.10 -13.03
CA ILE A 92 -10.04 -4.38 -12.56
C ILE A 92 -10.02 -4.74 -11.07
N GLU A 93 -9.10 -5.61 -10.66
CA GLU A 93 -8.90 -6.00 -9.25
C GLU A 93 -8.62 -4.78 -8.36
N THR A 94 -7.70 -3.91 -8.80
CA THR A 94 -7.39 -2.64 -8.13
C THR A 94 -8.64 -1.76 -7.98
N GLY A 95 -9.46 -1.68 -9.02
CA GLY A 95 -10.73 -0.96 -8.98
C GLY A 95 -11.70 -1.52 -7.95
N HIS A 96 -11.83 -2.85 -7.86
CA HIS A 96 -12.68 -3.51 -6.88
C HIS A 96 -12.22 -3.24 -5.43
N TRP A 97 -10.91 -3.27 -5.18
CA TRP A 97 -10.39 -2.97 -3.84
C TRP A 97 -10.75 -1.57 -3.36
N LEU A 98 -10.59 -0.57 -4.23
CA LEU A 98 -10.98 0.81 -3.90
C LEU A 98 -12.49 0.90 -3.68
N ASP A 99 -13.29 0.24 -4.54
CA ASP A 99 -14.75 0.26 -4.47
C ASP A 99 -15.30 -0.38 -3.18
N ASP A 100 -14.69 -1.48 -2.75
CA ASP A 100 -15.08 -2.17 -1.52
C ASP A 100 -14.66 -1.41 -0.27
N PHE A 101 -13.53 -0.70 -0.31
CA PHE A 101 -13.02 0.02 0.85
C PHE A 101 -13.93 1.20 1.25
N TRP A 102 -14.34 2.06 0.32
CA TRP A 102 -15.16 3.23 0.66
C TRP A 102 -16.58 2.85 1.14
N LYS A 103 -17.09 1.68 0.73
CA LYS A 103 -18.39 1.14 1.18
C LYS A 103 -18.36 0.67 2.63
N GLN A 104 -17.18 0.27 3.14
CA GLN A 104 -16.99 -0.20 4.51
C GLN A 104 -16.68 0.93 5.50
N ALA A 105 -16.67 2.18 5.02
CA ALA A 105 -16.38 3.34 5.85
C ALA A 105 -17.33 3.45 7.05
N PRO A 106 -16.86 4.00 8.19
CA PRO A 106 -17.62 4.04 9.44
C PRO A 106 -18.89 4.91 9.38
N ASN A 107 -18.99 5.80 8.40
CA ASN A 107 -20.17 6.63 8.16
C ASN A 107 -20.22 7.14 6.71
N THR A 108 -21.39 7.68 6.34
CA THR A 108 -21.67 8.18 5.00
C THR A 108 -20.78 9.35 4.58
N THR A 109 -20.35 10.20 5.52
CA THR A 109 -19.45 11.33 5.23
C THR A 109 -18.07 10.84 4.83
N VAL A 110 -17.46 9.95 5.61
CA VAL A 110 -16.15 9.35 5.30
C VAL A 110 -16.25 8.57 4.00
N SER A 111 -17.31 7.78 3.82
CA SER A 111 -17.60 7.03 2.59
C SER A 111 -17.59 7.93 1.35
N PHE A 112 -18.26 9.07 1.41
CA PHE A 112 -18.30 10.07 0.33
C PHE A 112 -16.92 10.69 0.05
N LEU A 113 -16.16 11.02 1.10
CA LEU A 113 -14.82 11.62 0.96
C LEU A 113 -13.82 10.63 0.34
N LEU A 114 -13.81 9.37 0.80
CA LEU A 114 -12.97 8.31 0.24
C LEU A 114 -13.26 8.10 -1.25
N ARG A 115 -14.53 8.03 -1.62
CA ARG A 115 -14.92 7.91 -3.03
C ARG A 115 -14.40 9.08 -3.88
N LYS A 116 -14.39 10.31 -3.36
CA LYS A 116 -13.80 11.46 -4.05
C LYS A 116 -12.29 11.34 -4.22
N VAL A 117 -11.57 10.99 -3.16
CA VAL A 117 -10.11 10.78 -3.19
C VAL A 117 -9.74 9.72 -4.23
N PHE A 118 -10.42 8.57 -4.21
CA PHE A 118 -10.15 7.49 -5.15
C PHE A 118 -10.50 7.86 -6.60
N SER A 119 -11.61 8.58 -6.82
CA SER A 119 -12.00 9.05 -8.15
C SER A 119 -11.05 10.09 -8.74
N ASP A 120 -10.46 10.95 -7.91
CA ASP A 120 -9.50 11.97 -8.35
C ASP A 120 -8.13 11.34 -8.65
N GLY A 121 -7.68 10.42 -7.79
CA GLY A 121 -6.43 9.70 -7.97
C GLY A 121 -6.40 8.84 -9.26
N LEU A 122 -7.55 8.37 -9.73
CA LEU A 122 -7.68 7.66 -11.03
C LEU A 122 -7.66 8.60 -12.25
N LYS A 123 -7.96 9.89 -12.08
CA LYS A 123 -8.04 10.88 -13.17
C LYS A 123 -6.81 11.77 -13.28
N SER A 124 -6.07 11.92 -12.18
CA SER A 124 -4.87 12.73 -12.15
C SER A 124 -3.69 11.95 -12.75
N PRO A 125 -2.97 12.50 -13.76
CA PRO A 125 -1.65 12.00 -14.11
C PRO A 125 -0.75 12.39 -12.95
N ARG A 126 -0.70 11.55 -11.91
CA ARG A 126 0.13 11.79 -10.72
C ARG A 126 1.53 12.11 -11.25
N LYS A 127 2.08 13.28 -10.87
CA LYS A 127 3.52 13.54 -11.02
C LYS A 127 4.19 12.32 -10.46
N LYS A 128 4.90 11.54 -11.30
CA LYS A 128 5.54 10.28 -10.95
C LYS A 128 5.87 10.31 -9.46
N ALA A 129 4.99 9.75 -8.64
CA ALA A 129 5.39 9.39 -7.29
C ALA A 129 6.63 8.58 -7.56
N SER A 130 7.68 8.85 -6.81
CA SER A 130 8.85 8.01 -6.82
C SER A 130 8.29 6.63 -6.49
N ILE A 131 7.93 5.84 -7.51
CA ILE A 131 7.94 4.39 -7.44
C ILE A 131 9.31 4.21 -6.86
N THR A 132 9.34 3.86 -5.59
CA THR A 132 10.55 3.47 -4.91
C THR A 132 11.04 2.31 -5.75
N LEU A 133 11.86 2.65 -6.75
CA LEU A 133 12.90 1.81 -7.32
C LEU A 133 13.78 1.54 -6.12
N TYR A 134 13.31 0.65 -5.25
CA TYR A 134 14.18 0.00 -4.30
C TYR A 134 15.26 -0.66 -5.14
N PRO A 135 16.53 -0.49 -4.76
CA PRO A 135 17.64 -0.94 -5.58
C PRO A 135 17.48 -2.43 -5.81
N LEU A 136 17.47 -2.84 -7.09
CA LEU A 136 17.63 -4.24 -7.45
C LEU A 136 18.84 -4.79 -6.66
N PRO A 137 18.77 -6.02 -6.14
CA PRO A 137 19.92 -6.63 -5.51
C PRO A 137 21.08 -6.57 -6.49
N ASP A 138 22.17 -5.92 -6.05
CA ASP A 138 23.40 -5.73 -6.81
C ASP A 138 23.83 -7.12 -7.29
N LYS A 139 23.64 -7.41 -8.59
CA LYS A 139 24.14 -8.65 -9.18
C LYS A 139 25.65 -8.52 -9.11
N GLY A 140 26.20 -9.11 -8.05
CA GLY A 140 27.61 -9.10 -7.72
C GLY A 140 28.41 -9.28 -9.00
N LYS A 141 29.27 -8.29 -9.27
CA LYS A 141 30.37 -8.44 -10.20
C LYS A 141 31.07 -9.74 -9.85
N SER A 142 30.97 -10.75 -10.71
CA SER A 142 31.91 -11.85 -10.72
C SER A 142 33.27 -11.25 -11.05
N MET A 143 34.05 -10.94 -10.02
CA MET A 143 35.49 -10.91 -10.18
C MET A 143 35.97 -12.35 -10.09
N SER A 144 36.18 -12.93 -11.26
CA SER A 144 37.09 -14.03 -11.51
C SER A 144 37.88 -13.66 -12.76
#